data_AF-D9QHV5-F1
#
_entry.id   AF-D9QHV5-F1
#
_cell.length_a   1.000
_cell.length_b   1.000
_cell.length_c   1.000
_cell.angle_alpha   90.00
_cell.angle_beta   90.00
_cell.angle_gamma   90.00
#
_symmetry.space_group_name_H-M   'P 1'
#
loop_
_entity.id
_entity.type
_entity.pdbx_description
1 polymer ?
#
loop_
_entity_poly.entity_id
_entity_poly.type
_entity_poly.pdbx_seq_one_letter_code
_entity_poly.pdbx_strand_id
1 'polypeptide(L)'
;MEYADIVAALVGVFAVAWIADMLTGRRGLFAASLVSATGAACGWFLAVRVFGAATMDDFLWTAWAAGGAILALVAFYLFRNTR
;
A
#
# COMPACT_ATOMS: atom_id res chain seq x y z
N MET A 1 -3.42 -19.48 -8.59
CA MET A 1 -4.39 -18.70 -7.79
C MET A 1 -4.08 -17.20 -7.83
N GLU A 2 -3.39 -16.73 -8.87
CA GLU A 2 -2.90 -15.35 -9.01
C GLU A 2 -3.99 -14.26 -8.86
N TYR A 3 -5.19 -14.50 -9.40
CA TYR A 3 -6.30 -13.54 -9.27
C TYR A 3 -6.77 -13.34 -7.82
N ALA A 4 -6.71 -14.38 -6.99
CA ALA A 4 -7.10 -14.29 -5.58
C ALA A 4 -6.10 -13.44 -4.79
N ASP A 5 -4.80 -13.58 -5.09
CA ASP A 5 -3.73 -12.82 -4.44
C ASP A 5 -3.78 -11.34 -4.82
N ILE A 6 -4.13 -11.04 -6.08
CA ILE A 6 -4.37 -9.66 -6.54
C ILE A 6 -5.55 -9.05 -5.80
N VAL A 7 -6.67 -9.77 -5.68
CA VAL A 7 -7.85 -9.27 -4.94
C VAL A 7 -7.52 -9.07 -3.47
N ALA A 8 -6.80 -10.01 -2.85
CA ALA A 8 -6.36 -9.89 -1.46
C ALA A 8 -5.45 -8.67 -1.25
N ALA A 9 -4.52 -8.42 -2.18
CA ALA A 9 -3.66 -7.25 -2.14
C ALA A 9 -4.47 -5.95 -2.26
N LEU A 10 -5.41 -5.87 -3.21
CA LEU A 10 -6.26 -4.69 -3.37
C LEU A 10 -7.11 -4.41 -2.12
N VAL A 11 -7.73 -5.45 -1.56
CA VAL A 11 -8.51 -5.34 -0.31
C VAL A 11 -7.60 -4.92 0.85
N GLY A 12 -6.42 -5.50 0.98
CA GLY A 12 -5.44 -5.16 2.01
C GLY A 12 -4.97 -3.71 1.92
N VAL A 13 -4.61 -3.25 0.72
CA VAL A 13 -4.16 -1.87 0.46
C VAL A 13 -5.29 -0.86 0.74
N PHE A 14 -6.52 -1.20 0.38
CA PHE A 14 -7.68 -0.37 0.71
C PHE A 14 -7.96 -0.35 2.23
N ALA A 15 -7.88 -1.50 2.89
CA ALA A 15 -8.05 -1.58 4.34
C ALA A 15 -6.99 -0.74 5.08
N VAL A 16 -5.73 -0.76 4.64
CA VAL A 16 -4.67 0.08 5.19
C VAL A 16 -5.00 1.57 5.01
N ALA A 17 -5.44 1.99 3.83
CA ALA A 17 -5.86 3.37 3.58
C ALA A 17 -7.02 3.79 4.49
N TRP A 18 -8.01 2.91 4.66
CA TRP A 18 -9.17 3.17 5.51
C TRP A 18 -8.78 3.29 6.98
N ILE A 19 -7.96 2.39 7.50
CA ILE A 19 -7.43 2.46 8.87
C ILE A 19 -6.68 3.78 9.07
N ALA A 20 -5.80 4.16 8.14
CA ALA A 20 -5.05 5.40 8.23
C ALA A 20 -5.96 6.65 8.20
N ASP A 21 -7.03 6.64 7.41
CA ASP A 21 -8.02 7.72 7.40
C ASP A 21 -8.77 7.82 8.74
N MET A 22 -9.17 6.68 9.31
CA MET A 22 -9.82 6.64 10.63
C MET A 22 -8.90 7.14 11.74
N LEU A 23 -7.63 6.73 11.74
CA LEU A 23 -6.64 7.17 12.72
C LEU A 23 -6.36 8.68 12.67
N THR A 24 -6.48 9.29 11.49
CA THR A 24 -6.20 10.72 11.31
C THR A 24 -7.44 11.61 11.44
N GLY A 25 -8.64 11.05 11.42
CA GLY A 25 -9.90 11.77 11.68
C GLY A 25 -10.31 12.82 10.64
N ARG A 26 -9.55 12.97 9.54
CA ARG A 26 -9.75 14.06 8.55
C ARG A 26 -10.75 13.72 7.43
N ARG A 27 -11.27 12.48 7.37
CA ARG A 27 -12.25 12.00 6.37
C ARG A 27 -11.78 12.18 4.91
N GLY A 28 -10.50 12.00 4.66
CA GLY A 28 -9.84 12.16 3.36
C GLY A 28 -9.56 10.82 2.67
N LEU A 29 -10.48 9.85 2.76
CA LEU A 29 -10.30 8.48 2.26
C LEU A 29 -9.81 8.43 0.81
N PHE A 30 -10.28 9.32 -0.06
CA PHE A 30 -9.84 9.36 -1.45
C PHE A 30 -8.33 9.62 -1.57
N ALA A 31 -7.83 10.65 -0.90
CA ALA A 31 -6.39 10.97 -0.91
C ALA A 31 -5.57 9.84 -0.25
N ALA A 32 -6.05 9.28 0.86
CA ALA A 32 -5.40 8.14 1.52
C ALA A 32 -5.34 6.91 0.60
N SER A 33 -6.43 6.60 -0.12
CA SER A 33 -6.48 5.46 -1.04
C SER A 33 -5.52 5.62 -2.22
N LEU A 34 -5.39 6.83 -2.76
CA LEU A 34 -4.47 7.14 -3.86
C LEU A 34 -3.00 7.00 -3.45
N VAL A 35 -2.65 7.52 -2.27
CA VAL A 35 -1.31 7.38 -1.69
C VAL A 35 -0.99 5.92 -1.39
N SER A 36 -1.94 5.21 -0.76
CA SER A 36 -1.82 3.79 -0.43
C SER A 36 -1.60 2.94 -1.69
N ALA A 37 -2.42 3.14 -2.73
CA ALA A 37 -2.30 2.41 -3.99
C ALA A 37 -0.97 2.69 -4.69
N THR A 38 -0.52 3.95 -4.69
CA THR A 38 0.78 4.32 -5.28
C THR A 38 1.93 3.67 -4.52
N GLY A 39 1.90 3.74 -3.18
CA GLY A 39 2.89 3.09 -2.32
C GLY A 39 2.89 1.57 -2.49
N ALA A 40 1.72 0.96 -2.67
CA ALA A 40 1.59 -0.47 -2.93
C ALA A 40 2.23 -0.89 -4.25
N ALA A 41 2.00 -0.13 -5.32
CA ALA A 41 2.62 -0.36 -6.62
C ALA A 41 4.16 -0.28 -6.52
N CYS A 42 4.68 0.70 -5.78
CA CYS A 42 6.11 0.81 -5.51
C CYS A 42 6.65 -0.39 -4.71
N GLY A 43 5.95 -0.81 -3.66
CA GLY A 43 6.33 -1.96 -2.83
C GLY A 43 6.39 -3.27 -3.63
N TRP A 44 5.36 -3.53 -4.45
CA TRP A 44 5.34 -4.66 -5.38
C TRP A 44 6.52 -4.61 -6.36
N PHE A 45 6.75 -3.45 -6.99
CA PHE A 45 7.83 -3.30 -7.98
C PHE A 45 9.20 -3.57 -7.35
N LEU A 46 9.44 -3.07 -6.13
CA LEU A 46 10.68 -3.33 -5.40
C LEU A 46 10.88 -4.83 -5.13
N ALA A 47 9.83 -5.52 -4.66
CA ALA A 47 9.91 -6.94 -4.33
C ALA A 47 10.20 -7.82 -5.56
N VAL A 48 9.48 -7.60 -6.65
CA VAL A 48 9.50 -8.48 -7.83
C VAL A 48 10.60 -8.09 -8.82
N ARG A 49 10.82 -6.78 -9.02
CA ARG A 49 11.69 -6.29 -10.10
C ARG A 49 13.05 -5.79 -9.63
N VAL A 50 13.17 -5.29 -8.40
CA VAL A 50 14.44 -4.71 -7.92
C VAL A 50 15.22 -5.70 -7.06
N PHE A 51 14.58 -6.28 -6.05
CA PHE A 51 15.25 -7.18 -5.11
C PHE A 51 15.16 -8.66 -5.51
N GLY A 52 14.18 -9.03 -6.34
CA GLY A 52 13.91 -10.43 -6.66
C GLY A 52 13.55 -11.25 -5.42
N ALA A 53 12.97 -10.60 -4.41
CA ALA A 53 12.64 -11.21 -3.13
C ALA A 53 11.35 -12.06 -3.18
N ALA A 54 10.52 -11.86 -4.21
CA ALA A 54 9.29 -12.61 -4.44
C ALA A 54 8.95 -12.68 -5.94
N THR A 55 8.22 -13.70 -6.37
CA THR A 55 7.62 -13.77 -7.71
C THR A 55 6.13 -13.44 -7.66
N MET A 56 5.49 -13.19 -8.81
CA MET A 56 4.02 -12.97 -8.86
C MET A 56 3.22 -14.22 -8.48
N ASP A 57 3.83 -15.40 -8.50
CA ASP A 57 3.21 -16.66 -8.09
C ASP A 57 3.27 -16.88 -6.57
N ASP A 58 4.03 -16.07 -5.83
CA ASP A 58 4.19 -16.17 -4.38
C ASP A 58 3.30 -15.19 -3.63
N PHE A 59 2.82 -15.52 -2.44
CA PHE A 59 2.04 -14.57 -1.64
C PHE A 59 2.89 -13.41 -1.08
N LEU A 60 4.22 -13.56 -1.01
CA LEU A 60 5.12 -12.63 -0.34
C LEU A 60 5.11 -11.21 -0.96
N TRP A 61 4.88 -11.07 -2.27
CA TRP A 61 4.83 -9.73 -2.89
C TRP A 61 3.67 -8.88 -2.35
N THR A 62 2.58 -9.50 -1.86
CA THR A 62 1.44 -8.79 -1.27
C THR A 62 1.83 -8.08 0.03
N ALA A 63 2.71 -8.70 0.83
CA ALA A 63 3.23 -8.10 2.06
C ALA A 63 4.14 -6.90 1.76
N TRP A 64 4.94 -6.98 0.69
CA TRP A 64 5.75 -5.86 0.22
C TRP A 64 4.90 -4.70 -0.31
N ALA A 65 3.83 -5.00 -1.04
CA ALA A 65 2.86 -3.99 -1.46
C ALA A 65 2.22 -3.30 -0.25
N ALA A 66 1.76 -4.07 0.76
CA ALA A 66 1.25 -3.50 2.00
C ALA A 66 2.29 -2.63 2.73
N GLY A 67 3.54 -3.09 2.81
CA GLY A 67 4.64 -2.33 3.40
C GLY A 67 4.89 -0.99 2.68
N GLY A 68 4.91 -1.00 1.35
CA GLY A 68 5.05 0.20 0.53
C GLY A 68 3.89 1.19 0.73
N ALA A 69 2.65 0.69 0.82
CA ALA A 69 1.47 1.50 1.13
C ALA A 69 1.57 2.18 2.50
N ILE A 70 1.98 1.43 3.53
CA ILE A 70 2.16 1.95 4.90
C ILE A 70 3.22 3.07 4.90
N LEU A 71 4.39 2.83 4.29
CA LEU A 71 5.46 3.83 4.23
C LEU A 71 5.02 5.10 3.51
N ALA A 72 4.32 4.98 2.38
CA ALA A 72 3.80 6.12 1.63
C ALA A 72 2.79 6.93 2.44
N LEU A 73 1.88 6.26 3.15
CA LEU A 73 0.89 6.91 4.01
C LEU A 73 1.54 7.62 5.20
N VAL A 74 2.50 6.97 5.86
CA VAL A 74 3.27 7.58 6.96
C VAL A 74 3.97 8.84 6.47
N ALA A 75 4.68 8.78 5.35
CA ALA A 75 5.32 9.95 4.76
C ALA A 75 4.31 11.05 4.41
N PHE A 76 3.18 10.68 3.77
CA PHE A 76 2.12 11.61 3.42
C PHE A 76 1.60 12.37 4.64
N TYR A 77 1.24 11.67 5.72
CA TYR A 77 0.71 12.34 6.91
C TYR A 77 1.76 13.14 7.68
N LEU A 78 3.02 12.70 7.68
CA LEU A 78 4.13 13.41 8.32
C LEU A 78 4.43 14.74 7.63
N PHE A 79 4.41 14.78 6.30
CA PHE A 79 4.75 15.98 5.52
C PHE A 79 3.56 16.83 5.09
N ARG A 80 2.32 16.32 5.22
CA ARG A 80 1.11 17.06 4.81
C ARG A 80 0.87 18.34 5.61
N ASN A 81 1.35 18.42 6.86
CA ASN A 81 1.12 19.57 7.74
C ASN A 81 2.30 20.55 7.81
N THR A 82 3.35 20.31 7.03
CA THR A 82 4.54 21.17 6.94
C THR A 82 4.37 22.27 5.88
N ARG A 83 3.16 22.46 5.37
CA ARG A 83 2.74 23.52 4.45
C ARG A 83 1.51 24.21 5.02
#